data_AF-A0A1B6HL34-F1
#
_entry.id   AF-A0A1B6HL34-F1
#
_cell.length_a   1.000
_cell.length_b   1.000
_cell.length_c   1.000
_cell.angle_alpha   90.00
_cell.angle_beta   90.00
_cell.angle_gamma   90.00
#
_symmetry.space_group_name_H-M   'P 1'
#
loop_
_entity.id
_entity.type
_entity.pdbx_description
1 polymer ?
#
loop_
_entity_poly.entity_id
_entity_poly.type
_entity_poly.pdbx_seq_one_letter_code
_entity_poly.pdbx_strand_id
1 'polypeptide(L)'
;VELRFEPMTDELSVQLQMFCQDSMPAGEVRVYPTGSVLTKAYQDYAQQILDMEVRHDDIWVVSFPKCGTTWTQEMVWLLKNNLDYEKAKSSYLHLRFPFLEFKPLCGDLLAERTPDYF
;
A
#
# COMPACT_ATOMS: atom_id res chain seq x y z
N VAL A 1 -8.46 12.97 -12.03
CA VAL A 1 -8.30 11.92 -13.07
C VAL A 1 -9.52 11.02 -12.97
N GLU A 2 -10.20 10.73 -14.07
CA GLU A 2 -11.33 9.79 -14.03
C GLU A 2 -10.77 8.35 -14.06
N LEU A 3 -11.04 7.58 -13.01
CA LEU A 3 -10.61 6.20 -12.91
C LEU A 3 -11.72 5.26 -13.40
N ARG A 4 -11.33 4.24 -14.17
CA ARG A 4 -12.22 3.13 -14.56
C ARG A 4 -11.69 1.84 -13.99
N PHE A 5 -12.61 1.03 -13.46
CA PHE A 5 -12.28 -0.25 -12.86
C PHE A 5 -12.94 -1.39 -13.62
N GLU A 6 -12.15 -2.40 -13.98
CA GLU A 6 -12.59 -3.58 -14.71
C GLU A 6 -12.34 -4.83 -13.86
N PRO A 7 -13.38 -5.57 -13.43
CA PRO A 7 -13.19 -6.80 -12.67
C PRO A 7 -12.38 -7.85 -13.44
N MET A 8 -11.47 -8.53 -12.74
CA MET A 8 -10.68 -9.62 -13.29
C MET A 8 -11.47 -10.93 -13.20
N THR A 9 -12.02 -11.38 -14.34
CA THR A 9 -12.95 -12.53 -14.42
C THR A 9 -12.40 -13.71 -15.22
N ASP A 10 -11.18 -13.62 -15.75
CA ASP A 10 -10.54 -14.75 -16.42
C ASP A 10 -10.23 -15.89 -15.45
N GLU A 11 -10.16 -17.11 -15.98
CA GLU A 11 -10.01 -18.34 -15.18
C GLU A 11 -8.81 -18.28 -14.23
N LEU A 12 -7.67 -17.77 -14.70
CA LEU A 12 -6.45 -17.67 -13.89
C LEU A 12 -6.63 -16.67 -12.75
N SER A 13 -7.22 -15.50 -13.01
CA SER A 13 -7.50 -14.51 -11.97
C SER A 13 -8.44 -15.04 -10.91
N VAL A 14 -9.49 -15.77 -11.29
CA VAL A 14 -10.42 -16.40 -10.33
C VAL A 14 -9.69 -17.45 -9.49
N GLN A 15 -8.82 -18.27 -10.09
CA GLN A 15 -8.01 -19.22 -9.34
C GLN A 15 -7.09 -18.51 -8.33
N LEU A 16 -6.40 -17.45 -8.74
CA LEU A 16 -5.53 -16.67 -7.85
C LEU A 16 -6.31 -16.04 -6.68
N GLN A 17 -7.51 -15.53 -6.93
CA GLN A 17 -8.41 -15.01 -5.89
C GLN A 17 -8.80 -16.10 -4.90
N MET A 18 -9.03 -17.34 -5.37
CA MET A 18 -9.28 -18.48 -4.49
C MET A 18 -8.05 -18.93 -3.69
N PHE A 19 -6.84 -18.78 -4.22
CA PHE A 19 -5.62 -19.16 -3.51
C PHE A 19 -5.14 -18.11 -2.51
N CYS A 20 -5.41 -16.81 -2.74
CA CYS A 20 -4.93 -15.70 -1.92
C CYS A 20 -6.07 -15.06 -1.12
N GLN A 21 -6.58 -15.77 -0.11
CA GLN A 21 -7.74 -15.33 0.70
C GLN A 21 -7.36 -14.65 2.03
N ASP A 22 -6.13 -14.82 2.50
CA ASP A 22 -5.70 -14.42 3.84
C ASP A 22 -5.06 -13.01 3.86
N SER A 23 -3.91 -12.85 4.54
CA SER A 23 -3.32 -11.56 4.88
C SER A 23 -2.97 -10.65 3.70
N MET A 24 -2.81 -11.21 2.50
CA MET A 24 -2.54 -10.46 1.27
C MET A 24 -3.56 -10.85 0.18
N PRO A 25 -4.61 -10.04 -0.03
CA PRO A 25 -5.64 -10.34 -1.02
C PRO A 25 -5.09 -10.30 -2.46
N ALA A 26 -5.68 -11.12 -3.33
CA ALA A 26 -5.35 -11.12 -4.75
C ALA A 26 -5.70 -9.81 -5.47
N GLY A 27 -5.14 -9.65 -6.66
CA GLY A 27 -5.62 -8.66 -7.62
C GLY A 27 -7.01 -9.03 -8.14
N GLU A 28 -7.98 -8.15 -7.94
CA GLU A 28 -9.39 -8.39 -8.27
C GLU A 28 -9.89 -7.44 -9.36
N VAL A 29 -9.27 -6.27 -9.51
CA VAL A 29 -9.72 -5.22 -10.43
C VAL A 29 -8.55 -4.61 -11.16
N ARG A 30 -8.70 -4.41 -12.47
CA ARG A 30 -7.78 -3.64 -13.31
C ARG A 30 -8.21 -2.18 -13.31
N VAL A 31 -7.27 -1.29 -13.03
CA VAL A 31 -7.49 0.16 -12.95
C VAL A 31 -6.94 0.83 -14.20
N TYR A 32 -7.73 1.70 -14.81
CA TYR A 32 -7.35 2.51 -15.98
C TYR A 32 -7.18 3.99 -15.59
N PRO A 33 -6.26 4.72 -16.26
CA PRO A 33 -5.53 4.35 -17.48
C PRO A 33 -4.24 3.53 -17.27
N THR A 34 -3.79 3.33 -16.02
CA THR A 34 -2.47 2.73 -15.75
C THR A 34 -2.37 1.25 -16.11
N GLY A 35 -3.49 0.53 -16.16
CA GLY A 35 -3.54 -0.92 -16.36
C GLY A 35 -3.14 -1.74 -15.14
N SER A 36 -2.89 -1.09 -14.00
CA SER A 36 -2.50 -1.72 -12.73
C SER A 36 -3.60 -2.66 -12.22
N VAL A 37 -3.23 -3.79 -11.63
CA VAL A 37 -4.18 -4.71 -10.99
C VAL A 37 -4.07 -4.51 -9.47
N LEU A 38 -5.21 -4.20 -8.85
CA LEU A 38 -5.33 -3.91 -7.42
C LEU A 38 -6.47 -4.72 -6.81
N THR A 39 -6.61 -4.66 -5.50
CA THR A 39 -7.73 -5.23 -4.75
C THR A 39 -9.00 -4.42 -5.03
N LYS A 40 -10.16 -5.03 -4.88
CA LYS A 40 -11.45 -4.37 -5.10
C LYS A 40 -11.64 -3.19 -4.13
N ALA A 41 -11.15 -3.34 -2.89
CA ALA A 41 -11.22 -2.32 -1.85
C ALA A 41 -10.61 -0.98 -2.28
N TYR A 42 -9.60 -0.96 -3.17
CA TYR A 42 -9.02 0.28 -3.66
C TYR A 42 -10.04 1.23 -4.28
N GLN A 43 -11.11 0.73 -4.90
CA GLN A 43 -12.17 1.55 -5.50
C GLN A 43 -12.80 2.52 -4.50
N ASP A 44 -13.00 2.07 -3.27
CA ASP A 44 -13.67 2.83 -2.21
C ASP A 44 -12.79 3.98 -1.67
N TYR A 45 -11.47 3.86 -1.85
CA TYR A 45 -10.48 4.81 -1.33
C TYR A 45 -9.79 5.65 -2.41
N ALA A 46 -9.92 5.28 -3.68
CA ALA A 46 -9.14 5.88 -4.76
C ALA A 46 -9.31 7.40 -4.84
N GLN A 47 -10.55 7.89 -4.70
CA GLN A 47 -10.83 9.33 -4.74
C GLN A 47 -10.22 10.06 -3.53
N GLN A 48 -10.29 9.48 -2.34
CA GLN A 48 -9.68 10.06 -1.14
C GLN A 48 -8.15 10.18 -1.29
N ILE A 49 -7.49 9.20 -1.92
CA ILE A 49 -6.05 9.25 -2.19
C ILE A 49 -5.73 10.35 -3.20
N LEU A 50 -6.54 10.48 -4.26
CA LEU A 50 -6.36 11.50 -5.30
C LEU A 50 -6.58 12.92 -4.78
N ASP A 51 -7.49 13.10 -3.82
CA ASP A 51 -7.81 14.38 -3.19
C ASP A 51 -6.96 14.68 -1.95
N MET A 52 -6.05 13.78 -1.57
CA MET A 52 -5.21 13.93 -0.39
C MET A 52 -4.33 15.19 -0.52
N GLU A 53 -4.31 16.01 0.53
CA GLU A 53 -3.44 17.18 0.61
C GLU A 53 -1.97 16.73 0.65
N VAL A 54 -1.19 17.16 -0.34
CA VAL A 54 0.26 16.96 -0.39
C VAL A 54 0.96 18.21 0.12
N ARG A 55 1.90 18.02 1.03
CA ARG A 55 2.70 19.10 1.63
C ARG A 55 4.05 19.21 0.96
N HIS A 56 4.62 20.42 1.00
CA HIS A 56 5.91 20.71 0.37
C HIS A 56 7.10 19.92 0.94
N ASP A 57 6.97 19.41 2.17
CA ASP A 57 7.98 18.69 2.92
C ASP A 57 7.70 17.18 3.02
N ASP A 58 6.65 16.69 2.35
CA ASP A 58 6.36 15.26 2.27
C ASP A 58 7.49 14.52 1.52
N ILE A 59 7.89 13.36 2.06
CA ILE A 59 8.87 12.48 1.44
C ILE A 59 8.19 11.15 1.08
N TRP A 60 8.19 10.85 -0.21
CA TRP A 60 7.57 9.65 -0.77
C TRP A 60 8.64 8.63 -1.16
N VAL A 61 8.49 7.39 -0.69
CA VAL A 61 9.28 6.25 -1.18
C VAL A 61 8.35 5.39 -2.03
N VAL A 62 8.50 5.48 -3.35
CA VAL A 62 7.63 4.81 -4.33
C VAL A 62 8.43 3.75 -5.07
N SER A 63 7.96 2.51 -5.05
CA SER A 63 8.56 1.41 -5.80
C SER A 63 7.52 0.35 -6.13
N PHE A 64 7.84 -0.55 -7.06
CA PHE A 64 7.12 -1.83 -7.13
C PHE A 64 7.44 -2.66 -5.87
N PRO A 65 6.51 -3.50 -5.36
CA PRO A 65 6.77 -4.31 -4.18
C PRO A 65 8.03 -5.16 -4.34
N LYS A 66 8.78 -5.30 -3.23
CA LYS A 66 9.99 -6.12 -3.11
C LYS A 66 11.23 -5.60 -3.86
N CYS A 67 11.22 -4.36 -4.34
CA CYS A 67 12.38 -3.70 -4.95
C CYS A 67 13.28 -2.92 -3.97
N GLY A 68 13.29 -3.28 -2.67
CA GLY A 68 14.15 -2.64 -1.67
C GLY A 68 13.52 -1.49 -0.87
N THR A 69 12.18 -1.33 -0.93
CA THR A 69 11.43 -0.25 -0.27
C THR A 69 11.78 -0.09 1.21
N THR A 70 11.86 -1.19 1.96
CA THR A 70 12.21 -1.20 3.39
C THR A 70 13.57 -0.59 3.67
N TRP A 71 14.60 -0.94 2.88
CA TRP A 71 15.94 -0.39 3.03
C TRP A 71 15.96 1.10 2.70
N THR A 72 15.28 1.51 1.63
CA THR A 72 15.17 2.91 1.24
C THR A 72 14.46 3.74 2.30
N GLN A 73 13.36 3.26 2.86
CA GLN A 73 12.64 3.95 3.94
C GLN A 73 13.53 4.18 5.17
N GLU A 74 14.29 3.17 5.60
CA GLU A 74 15.22 3.33 6.74
C GLU A 74 16.32 4.35 6.46
N MET A 75 16.97 4.25 5.29
CA MET A 75 18.02 5.20 4.91
C MET A 75 17.50 6.63 4.82
N VAL A 76 16.36 6.83 4.18
CA VAL A 76 15.72 8.15 4.04
C VAL A 76 15.32 8.70 5.41
N TRP A 77 14.73 7.87 6.27
CA TRP A 77 14.35 8.29 7.61
C TRP A 77 15.56 8.76 8.43
N LEU A 78 16.63 7.96 8.44
CA LEU A 78 17.86 8.31 9.17
C LEU A 78 18.49 9.59 8.63
N LEU A 79 18.60 9.74 7.30
CA LEU A 79 19.15 10.96 6.70
C LEU A 79 18.34 12.20 7.06
N LYS A 80 17.00 12.09 7.08
CA LYS A 80 16.10 13.20 7.46
C LYS A 80 16.15 13.52 8.96
N ASN A 81 16.50 12.54 9.80
CA ASN A 81 16.50 12.65 11.26
C ASN A 81 17.93 12.64 11.84
N ASN A 82 18.89 13.25 11.15
CA ASN A 82 20.28 13.45 11.64
C ASN A 82 20.99 12.16 12.07
N LEU A 83 20.70 11.05 11.41
CA LEU A 83 21.24 9.71 11.72
C LEU A 83 20.92 9.27 13.17
N ASP A 84 19.72 9.58 13.67
CA ASP A 84 19.27 9.13 15.00
C ASP A 84 18.93 7.62 15.01
N TYR A 85 19.97 6.80 15.19
CA TYR A 85 19.86 5.35 15.23
C TYR A 85 19.09 4.83 16.45
N GLU A 86 19.12 5.53 17.58
CA GLU A 86 18.43 5.10 18.79
C GLU A 86 16.92 5.24 18.61
N LYS A 87 16.47 6.36 18.04
CA LYS A 87 15.05 6.53 17.70
C LYS A 87 14.59 5.53 16.64
N ALA A 88 15.39 5.27 15.61
CA ALA A 88 15.08 4.29 14.58
C ALA A 88 14.86 2.88 15.14
N LYS A 89 15.69 2.44 16.11
CA LYS A 89 15.53 1.15 16.81
C LYS A 89 14.31 1.09 17.74
N SER A 90 13.95 2.22 18.33
CA SER A 90 12.87 2.31 19.33
C SER A 90 11.45 2.29 18.76
N SER A 91 11.29 2.33 17.42
CA SER A 91 9.98 2.43 16.78
C SER A 91 9.91 1.59 15.50
N TYR A 92 8.75 0.96 15.27
CA TYR A 92 8.50 0.21 14.05
C TYR A 92 8.53 1.12 12.82
N LEU A 93 9.05 0.60 11.71
CA LEU A 93 9.20 1.36 10.47
C LEU A 93 7.86 1.90 9.94
N HIS A 94 6.79 1.12 10.01
CA HIS A 94 5.46 1.54 9.51
C HIS A 94 4.87 2.73 10.30
N LEU A 95 5.32 2.97 11.53
CA LEU A 95 4.94 4.15 12.32
C LEU A 95 5.71 5.41 11.89
N ARG A 96 6.89 5.23 11.30
CA ARG A 96 7.75 6.30 10.80
C ARG A 96 7.51 6.61 9.33
N PHE A 97 7.08 5.60 8.57
CA PHE A 97 6.76 5.64 7.15
C PHE A 97 5.42 4.92 6.93
N PRO A 98 4.28 5.62 7.07
CA PRO A 98 2.97 5.02 6.85
C PRO A 98 2.80 4.62 5.38
N PHE A 99 2.25 3.45 5.14
CA PHE A 99 1.90 2.98 3.80
C PHE A 99 0.56 3.59 3.37
N LEU A 100 0.58 4.39 2.30
CA LEU A 100 -0.61 5.05 1.75
C LEU A 100 -1.68 4.03 1.32
N GLU A 101 -1.23 2.90 0.77
CA GLU A 101 -2.05 1.87 0.16
C GLU A 101 -2.52 0.80 1.14
N PHE A 102 -2.11 0.82 2.42
CA PHE A 102 -2.38 -0.29 3.34
C PHE A 102 -3.87 -0.54 3.55
N LYS A 103 -4.63 0.51 3.86
CA LYS A 103 -6.08 0.42 4.00
C LYS A 103 -6.80 0.09 2.68
N PRO A 104 -6.47 0.75 1.56
CA PRO A 104 -6.98 0.38 0.24
C PRO A 104 -6.68 -1.06 -0.20
N LEU A 105 -5.59 -1.67 0.28
CA LEU A 105 -5.26 -3.07 0.00
C LEU A 105 -6.16 -4.03 0.78
N CYS A 106 -6.30 -3.83 2.10
CA CYS A 106 -6.96 -4.83 2.95
C CYS A 106 -8.47 -4.59 3.16
N GLY A 107 -8.98 -3.39 2.87
CA GLY A 107 -10.39 -3.01 3.09
C GLY A 107 -10.71 -2.74 4.57
N ASP A 108 -11.99 -2.76 4.95
CA ASP A 108 -12.39 -2.45 6.34
C ASP A 108 -12.06 -3.54 7.36
N LEU A 109 -11.70 -4.74 6.89
CA LEU A 109 -11.31 -5.88 7.74
C LEU A 109 -9.82 -5.87 8.13
N LEU A 110 -9.15 -4.71 8.00
CA LEU A 110 -7.72 -4.54 8.31
C LEU A 110 -7.31 -5.12 9.66
N ALA A 111 -8.03 -4.76 10.73
CA ALA A 111 -7.67 -5.17 12.08
C ALA A 111 -7.80 -6.70 12.27
N GLU A 112 -8.75 -7.33 11.57
CA GLU A 112 -8.95 -8.78 11.60
C GLU A 112 -7.90 -9.51 10.74
N ARG A 113 -7.52 -8.94 9.59
CA ARG A 113 -6.59 -9.55 8.63
C ARG A 113 -5.13 -9.40 9.02
N THR A 114 -4.79 -8.30 9.71
CA THR A 114 -3.42 -7.93 10.05
C THR A 114 -3.32 -7.39 11.49
N PRO A 115 -3.60 -8.21 12.52
CA PRO A 115 -3.63 -7.76 13.91
C PRO A 115 -2.27 -7.26 14.40
N ASP A 116 -1.15 -7.77 13.87
CA ASP A 116 0.21 -7.36 14.25
C ASP A 116 0.59 -5.93 13.79
N TYR A 117 -0.29 -5.27 13.01
CA TYR A 117 -0.11 -3.90 12.52
C TYR A 117 -0.89 -2.86 13.34
N PHE A 118 -1.55 -3.28 14.44
CA PHE A 118 -2.31 -2.44 15.38
C PHE A 118 -1.92 -2.73 16.82
#